data_AF-A0A5P9NL44-F1
#
_entry.id   AF-A0A5P9NL44-F1
#
_cell.length_a   1.000
_cell.length_b   1.000
_cell.length_c   1.000
_cell.angle_alpha   90.00
_cell.angle_beta   90.00
_cell.angle_gamma   90.00
#
_symmetry.space_group_name_H-M   'P 1'
#
loop_
_entity.id
_entity.type
_entity.pdbx_description
1 polymer ?
#
loop_
_entity_poly.entity_id
_entity_poly.type
_entity_poly.pdbx_seq_one_letter_code
_entity_poly.pdbx_strand_id
1 'polypeptide(L)' 'MSPIKIIMLITYAILAALAITMPGTGLGTGAAWVLLILAVAHLVEVAVFFKRCRAAGGSLPLHLLQVFLFGVAHMRELKE' A
#
# COMPACT_ATOMS: atom_id res chain seq x y z
N MET A 1 1.98 9.65 -12.09
CA MET A 1 1.23 8.85 -11.09
C MET A 1 -0.12 8.50 -11.69
N SER A 2 -0.56 7.25 -11.58
CA SER A 2 -1.90 6.87 -12.05
C SER A 2 -2.99 7.38 -11.10
N PRO A 3 -4.23 7.60 -11.59
CA PRO A 3 -5.35 8.03 -10.76
C PRO A 3 -5.61 7.11 -9.56
N ILE A 4 -5.44 5.78 -9.72
CA ILE A 4 -5.60 4.80 -8.65
C ILE A 4 -4.61 5.06 -7.51
N LYS A 5 -3.33 5.32 -7.82
CA LYS A 5 -2.32 5.62 -6.79
C LYS A 5 -2.65 6.89 -6.01
N ILE A 6 -3.20 7.90 -6.67
CA ILE A 6 -3.65 9.14 -6.00
C ILE A 6 -4.80 8.83 -5.04
N ILE A 7 -5.82 8.09 -5.49
CA ILE A 7 -6.96 7.71 -4.66
C ILE A 7 -6.51 6.91 -3.44
N MET A 8 -5.60 5.94 -3.62
CA MET A 8 -5.07 5.14 -2.50
C MET A 8 -4.36 6.00 -1.46
N LEU A 9 -3.52 6.95 -1.88
CA LEU A 9 -2.85 7.86 -0.93
C LEU A 9 -3.85 8.73 -0.16
N ILE A 10 -4.89 9.23 -0.84
CA ILE A 10 -5.96 10.00 -0.18
C ILE A 10 -6.69 9.12 0.84
N THR A 11 -7.03 7.88 0.48
CA THR A 11 -7.65 6.92 1.41
C THR A 11 -6.77 6.66 2.62
N TYR A 12 -5.47 6.45 2.45
CA TYR A 12 -4.54 6.28 3.57
C TYR A 12 -4.48 7.52 4.45
N ALA A 13 -4.42 8.71 3.86
CA ALA A 13 -4.39 9.95 4.61
C ALA A 13 -5.64 10.12 5.47
N ILE A 14 -6.83 9.81 4.92
CA ILE A 14 -8.10 9.88 5.65
C ILE A 14 -8.12 8.85 6.79
N LEU A 15 -7.77 7.60 6.51
CA LEU A 15 -7.75 6.54 7.54
C LEU A 15 -6.74 6.85 8.65
N ALA A 16 -5.56 7.34 8.30
CA ALA A 16 -4.53 7.72 9.27
C ALA A 16 -5.00 8.90 10.12
N ALA A 17 -5.62 9.91 9.49
CA ALA A 17 -6.20 11.05 10.22
C ALA A 17 -7.27 10.58 11.21
N LEU A 18 -8.18 9.70 10.81
CA LEU A 18 -9.20 9.13 11.72
C LEU A 18 -8.58 8.34 12.87
N ALA A 19 -7.60 7.49 12.58
CA ALA A 19 -6.92 6.68 13.60
C ALA A 19 -6.17 7.54 14.64
N ILE A 20 -5.54 8.65 14.21
CA ILE A 20 -4.75 9.53 15.07
C ILE A 20 -5.63 10.51 15.84
N THR A 21 -6.64 11.10 15.19
CA THR A 21 -7.45 12.18 15.79
C THR A 21 -8.64 11.69 16.60
N MET A 22 -9.07 10.43 16.41
CA MET A 22 -10.21 9.85 17.13
C MET A 22 -9.85 8.54 17.88
N PRO A 23 -8.76 8.50 18.67
CA PRO A 23 -8.34 7.29 19.36
C PRO A 23 -9.39 6.83 20.37
N GLY A 24 -9.55 5.51 20.54
CA GLY A 24 -10.52 4.92 21.47
C GLY A 24 -11.97 4.92 20.99
N THR A 25 -12.29 5.58 19.88
CA THR A 25 -13.61 5.48 19.24
C THR A 25 -13.70 4.27 18.31
N GLY A 26 -14.91 3.82 17.99
CA GLY A 26 -15.13 2.76 17.01
C GLY A 26 -14.59 3.10 15.61
N LEU A 27 -14.71 4.37 15.19
CA LEU A 27 -14.20 4.86 13.90
C LEU A 27 -12.67 4.88 13.86
N GLY A 28 -12.00 5.44 14.86
CA GLY A 28 -10.55 5.48 14.92
C GLY A 28 -9.94 4.07 15.03
N THR A 29 -10.53 3.22 15.86
CA THR A 29 -10.12 1.82 16.00
C THR A 29 -10.31 1.04 14.70
N GLY A 30 -11.47 1.20 14.04
CA GLY A 30 -11.73 0.60 12.74
C GLY A 30 -10.73 1.05 11.67
N ALA A 31 -10.45 2.35 11.60
CA ALA A 31 -9.47 2.90 10.66
C ALA A 31 -8.06 2.33 10.89
N ALA A 32 -7.63 2.20 12.15
CA ALA A 32 -6.36 1.59 12.50
C ALA A 32 -6.28 0.11 12.08
N TRP A 33 -7.35 -0.67 12.31
CA TRP A 33 -7.41 -2.06 11.87
C TRP A 33 -7.37 -2.20 10.34
N VAL A 34 -8.09 -1.34 9.62
CA VAL A 34 -8.05 -1.34 8.14
C VAL A 34 -6.63 -1.05 7.65
N LEU A 35 -5.96 -0.03 8.20
CA LEU A 35 -4.57 0.27 7.86
C LEU A 35 -3.63 -0.89 8.16
N LEU A 36 -3.80 -1.55 9.32
CA LEU A 36 -2.99 -2.69 9.70
C LEU A 36 -3.18 -3.87 8.75
N ILE A 37 -4.44 -4.20 8.41
CA ILE A 37 -4.76 -5.29 7.47
C ILE A 37 -4.16 -4.99 6.09
N LEU A 38 -4.29 -3.75 5.59
CA LEU A 38 -3.69 -3.33 4.32
C LEU A 38 -2.16 -3.44 4.34
N ALA A 39 -1.52 -2.99 5.42
CA ALA A 39 -0.06 -3.10 5.57
C ALA A 39 0.39 -4.58 5.54
N VAL A 40 -0.32 -5.47 6.26
CA VAL A 40 -0.03 -6.91 6.24
C VAL A 40 -0.24 -7.50 4.85
N ALA A 41 -1.35 -7.18 4.18
CA ALA A 41 -1.63 -7.65 2.83
C ALA A 41 -0.54 -7.21 1.85
N HIS A 42 -0.11 -5.95 1.91
CA HIS A 42 0.94 -5.43 1.05
C HIS A 42 2.33 -6.01 1.37
N LEU A 43 2.63 -6.36 2.63
CA LEU A 43 3.84 -7.13 2.95
C LEU A 43 3.82 -8.51 2.29
N VAL A 44 2.68 -9.19 2.29
CA VAL A 44 2.51 -10.47 1.59
C VAL A 44 2.71 -10.28 0.09
N GLU A 45 2.15 -9.24 -0.51
CA GLU A 45 2.34 -8.93 -1.92
C GLU A 45 3.79 -8.63 -2.28
N VAL A 46 4.54 -7.91 -1.43
CA VAL A 46 5.99 -7.69 -1.59
C VAL A 46 6.72 -9.03 -1.68
N ALA A 47 6.39 -9.99 -0.80
CA ALA A 47 7.00 -11.32 -0.83
C ALA A 47 6.60 -12.11 -2.10
N VAL A 48 5.34 -12.06 -2.49
CA VAL A 48 4.81 -12.75 -3.68
C VAL A 48 5.43 -12.19 -4.97
N PHE A 49 5.53 -10.87 -5.09
CA PHE A 49 6.01 -10.20 -6.30
C PHE A 49 7.53 -9.95 -6.32
N PHE A 50 8.26 -10.31 -5.26
CA PHE A 50 9.70 -10.09 -5.14
C PHE A 50 10.48 -10.54 -6.38
N LYS A 51 10.20 -11.75 -6.90
CA LYS A 51 10.88 -12.28 -8.10
C LYS A 51 10.63 -11.42 -9.34
N ARG A 52 9.39 -10.94 -9.53
CA ARG A 52 9.03 -10.04 -10.64
C ARG A 52 9.70 -8.68 -10.49
N CYS A 53 9.67 -8.08 -9.29
CA CYS A 53 10.36 -6.81 -9.02
C CYS A 53 11.88 -6.90 -9.28
N ARG A 54 12.50 -8.05 -8.98
CA ARG A 54 13.92 -8.28 -9.26
C ARG A 54 14.22 -8.42 -10.76
N ALA A 55 13.26 -8.93 -11.54
CA ALA A 55 13.39 -9.11 -12.98
C ALA A 55 13.07 -7.82 -13.78
N ALA A 56 12.29 -6.90 -13.21
CA ALA A 56 11.83 -5.66 -13.86
C ALA A 56 12.93 -4.63 -14.19
N GLY A 57 14.18 -4.91 -13.83
CA GLY A 57 15.28 -3.96 -13.94
C GLY A 57 15.11 -2.76 -12.99
N GLY A 58 15.98 -1.76 -13.11
CA GLY A 58 15.91 -0.57 -12.26
C GLY A 58 16.19 -0.84 -10.77
N SER A 59 15.59 -0.03 -9.90
CA SER A 59 15.83 -0.08 -8.46
C SER A 59 14.86 -1.04 -7.77
N LEU A 60 15.38 -2.21 -7.35
CA LEU A 60 14.60 -3.20 -6.60
C LEU A 60 13.95 -2.60 -5.33
N PRO A 61 14.66 -1.86 -4.45
CA PRO A 61 14.03 -1.27 -3.26
C PRO A 61 12.86 -0.34 -3.61
N LEU A 62 12.96 0.41 -4.71
CA LEU A 62 11.88 1.29 -5.15
C LEU A 62 10.67 0.49 -5.63
N HIS A 63 10.87 -0.60 -6.38
CA HIS A 63 9.77 -1.48 -6.77
C HIS A 63 9.09 -2.13 -5.57
N LEU A 64 9.86 -2.61 -4.59
CA LEU A 64 9.28 -3.20 -3.38
C LEU A 64 8.50 -2.16 -2.56
N LEU A 65 9.00 -0.92 -2.45
CA LEU A 65 8.26 0.17 -1.80
C LEU A 65 6.96 0.49 -2.55
N GLN A 66 7.00 0.51 -3.89
CA GLN A 66 5.83 0.77 -4.70
C GLN A 66 4.80 -0.37 -4.61
N VAL A 67 5.23 -1.64 -4.51
CA VAL A 67 4.33 -2.77 -4.19
C VAL A 67 3.80 -2.63 -2.76
N PHE A 68 4.62 -2.24 -1.78
CA PHE A 68 4.12 -2.05 -0.41
C PHE A 68 3.07 -0.94 -0.29
N LEU A 69 3.15 0.12 -1.10
CA LEU A 69 2.19 1.23 -1.04
C LEU A 69 0.95 0.98 -1.91
N PHE A 70 1.13 0.38 -3.07
CA PHE A 70 0.09 0.31 -4.12
C PHE A 70 -0.28 -1.11 -4.53
N GLY A 71 0.40 -2.11 -3.97
CA GLY A 71 0.11 -3.52 -4.18
C GLY A 71 0.10 -3.94 -5.64
N VAL A 72 -0.91 -4.74 -5.99
CA VAL A 72 -1.18 -5.19 -7.36
C VAL A 72 -1.34 -4.02 -8.35
N ALA A 73 -1.78 -2.84 -7.90
CA ALA A 73 -1.91 -1.70 -8.81
C ALA A 73 -0.56 -1.26 -9.38
N HIS A 74 0.53 -1.32 -8.60
CA HIS A 74 1.87 -1.09 -9.17
C HIS A 74 2.29 -2.23 -10.12
N MET A 75 1.98 -3.47 -9.78
CA MET A 75 2.33 -4.62 -10.62
C MET A 75 1.65 -4.59 -11.99
N ARG A 76 0.46 -4.02 -12.10
CA ARG A 76 -0.23 -3.81 -13.40
C ARG A 76 0.41 -2.72 -14.25
N GLU A 77 1.17 -1.81 -13.64
CA GLU A 77 1.89 -0.74 -14.34
C GLU A 77 3.29 -1.18 -14.78
N LEU A 78 3.84 -2.22 -14.15
CA LEU A 78 5.05 -2.90 -14.61
C LEU A 78 4.72 -3.60 -15.93
N LYS A 79 5.10 -2.97 -17.05
CA LYS A 79 5.07 -3.61 -18.36
C LYS A 79 5.99 -4.83 -18.32
N GLU A 80 5.50 -5.96 -18.82
CA GLU A 80 6.34 -7.14 -19.09
C GLU A 80 7.48 -6.81 -20.06
#